data_AF-A0A927MT69-F1
#
_entry.id   AF-A0A927MT69-F1
#
_cell.length_a   1.000
_cell.length_b   1.000
_cell.length_c   1.000
_cell.angle_alpha   90.00
_cell.angle_beta   90.00
_cell.angle_gamma   90.00
#
_symmetry.space_group_name_H-M   'P 1'
#
loop_
_entity.id
_entity.type
_entity.pdbx_description
1 polymer ?
#
loop_
_entity_poly.entity_id
_entity_poly.type
_entity_poly.pdbx_seq_one_letter_code
_entity_poly.pdbx_strand_id
1 'polypeptide(L)'
;MDWGLMIVNVVGLFLLGLFIKKYLPAYMDQKGKNLATKEDIAEITRNTEEVKVLFQKEIALFSQELTFENDYAFNRYSILYARIYGIVIQSEYVRFFFKKHKIRELSLEEFPFIEINRTQIKQQRHPSTGEKLSEEIRFIDDEMTSFNKKELCDYIIKNSEYASPKLLKLAIAYRYAWSNYGGTKNIEGEKMSAAFNESEFELIKEIVKTIIVEYNEMRKIVNLSYSEHELTTGKLEHIEFK
;
A
#
# COMPACT_ATOMS: atom_id res chain seq x y z
N MET A 1 -64.24 75.56 -38.18
CA MET A 1 -63.98 74.20 -37.67
C MET A 1 -62.60 74.07 -37.00
N ASP A 2 -61.81 75.15 -36.88
CA ASP A 2 -60.40 75.08 -36.43
C ASP A 2 -60.15 75.06 -34.92
N TRP A 3 -61.06 75.64 -34.11
CA TRP A 3 -60.86 75.74 -32.66
C TRP A 3 -60.93 74.37 -31.95
N GLY A 4 -61.76 73.44 -32.45
CA GLY A 4 -61.85 72.08 -31.91
C GLY A 4 -60.57 71.27 -32.12
N LEU A 5 -59.96 71.37 -33.31
CA LEU A 5 -58.67 70.76 -33.65
C LEU A 5 -57.53 71.33 -32.79
N MET A 6 -57.54 72.63 -32.52
CA MET A 6 -56.53 73.29 -31.69
C MET A 6 -56.57 72.81 -30.24
N ILE A 7 -57.77 72.66 -29.66
CA ILE A 7 -57.95 72.14 -28.29
C ILE A 7 -57.50 70.68 -28.19
N VAL A 8 -57.86 69.84 -29.17
CA VAL A 8 -57.43 68.43 -29.23
C VAL A 8 -55.89 68.33 -29.30
N ASN A 9 -55.24 69.19 -30.08
CA ASN A 9 -53.77 69.23 -30.17
C ASN A 9 -53.11 69.66 -28.86
N VAL A 10 -53.66 70.64 -28.14
CA VAL A 10 -53.13 71.08 -26.83
C VAL A 10 -53.29 70.01 -25.76
N VAL A 11 -54.46 69.35 -25.70
CA VAL A 11 -54.70 68.21 -24.81
C VAL A 11 -53.80 67.03 -25.17
N GLY A 12 -53.63 66.76 -26.46
CA GLY A 12 -52.71 65.74 -26.98
C GLY A 12 -51.27 65.99 -26.54
N LEU A 13 -50.75 67.21 -26.70
CA LEU A 13 -49.41 67.61 -26.27
C LEU A 13 -49.23 67.52 -24.75
N PHE A 14 -50.25 67.89 -23.97
CA PHE A 14 -50.22 67.75 -22.51
C PHE A 14 -50.16 66.28 -22.06
N LEU A 15 -50.96 65.41 -22.68
CA LEU A 15 -50.92 63.96 -22.42
C LEU A 15 -49.59 63.34 -22.86
N LEU A 16 -49.03 63.78 -23.99
CA LEU A 16 -47.70 63.35 -24.46
C LEU A 16 -46.60 63.80 -23.49
N GLY A 17 -46.68 65.03 -22.97
CA GLY A 17 -45.79 65.53 -21.94
C GLY A 17 -45.86 64.73 -20.64
N LEU A 18 -47.07 64.36 -20.20
CA LEU A 18 -47.27 63.46 -19.04
C LEU A 18 -46.72 62.05 -19.29
N PHE A 19 -46.87 61.53 -20.52
CA PHE A 19 -46.35 60.23 -20.92
C PHE A 19 -44.82 60.20 -20.89
N ILE A 20 -44.17 61.19 -21.51
CA ILE A 20 -42.70 61.30 -21.57
C ILE A 20 -42.10 61.56 -20.18
N LYS A 21 -42.76 62.37 -19.33
CA LYS A 21 -42.20 62.72 -18.02
C LYS A 21 -42.37 61.62 -16.96
N LYS A 22 -43.43 60.81 -17.05
CA LYS A 22 -43.78 59.87 -15.96
C LYS A 22 -43.76 58.41 -16.39
N TYR A 23 -44.38 58.06 -17.52
CA TYR A 23 -44.57 56.67 -17.91
C TYR A 23 -43.34 56.09 -18.62
N LEU A 24 -42.74 56.86 -19.53
CA LEU A 24 -41.55 56.43 -20.26
C LEU A 24 -40.33 56.17 -19.34
N PRO A 25 -39.99 57.05 -18.37
CA PRO A 25 -38.85 56.82 -17.48
C PRO A 25 -39.11 55.64 -16.53
N ALA A 26 -40.32 55.51 -16.00
CA ALA A 26 -40.69 54.38 -15.13
C ALA A 26 -40.62 53.04 -15.87
N TYR A 27 -41.07 52.98 -17.12
CA TYR A 27 -40.94 51.78 -17.96
C TYR A 27 -39.49 51.44 -18.26
N MET A 28 -38.65 52.43 -18.60
CA MET A 28 -37.23 52.22 -18.88
C MET A 28 -36.46 51.79 -17.62
N ASP A 29 -36.78 52.33 -16.44
CA ASP A 29 -36.21 51.90 -15.16
C ASP A 29 -36.60 50.45 -14.82
N GLN A 30 -37.88 50.10 -14.97
CA GLN A 30 -38.36 48.73 -14.78
C GLN A 30 -37.70 47.75 -15.77
N LYS A 31 -37.53 48.17 -17.03
CA LYS A 31 -36.88 47.38 -18.08
C LYS A 31 -35.38 47.21 -17.82
N GLY A 32 -34.71 48.25 -17.33
CA GLY A 32 -33.31 48.21 -16.90
C GLY A 32 -33.09 47.26 -15.73
N LYS A 33 -33.95 47.34 -14.70
CA LYS A 33 -33.93 46.40 -13.56
C LYS A 33 -34.12 44.96 -14.00
N ASN A 34 -35.10 44.70 -14.86
CA ASN A 34 -35.34 43.35 -15.39
C ASN A 34 -34.18 42.82 -16.25
N LEU A 35 -33.47 43.70 -16.95
CA LEU A 35 -32.28 43.32 -17.72
C LEU A 35 -31.12 42.96 -16.79
N ALA A 36 -30.83 43.82 -15.81
CA ALA A 36 -29.79 43.57 -14.80
C ALA A 36 -30.05 42.26 -14.04
N THR A 37 -31.29 42.01 -13.57
CA THR A 37 -31.63 40.75 -12.90
C THR A 37 -31.43 39.52 -13.80
N LYS A 38 -31.68 39.62 -15.11
CA LYS A 38 -31.42 38.51 -16.04
C LYS A 38 -29.92 38.25 -16.21
N GLU A 39 -29.13 39.31 -16.29
CA GLU A 39 -27.67 39.23 -16.36
C GLU A 39 -27.10 38.62 -15.08
N ASP A 40 -27.57 39.07 -13.90
CA ASP A 40 -27.19 38.52 -12.60
C ASP A 40 -27.51 37.02 -12.50
N ILE A 41 -28.72 36.60 -12.91
CA ILE A 41 -29.10 35.17 -12.92
C ILE A 41 -28.21 34.38 -13.87
N ALA A 42 -27.90 34.92 -15.05
CA ALA A 42 -27.03 34.25 -16.01
C ALA A 42 -25.60 34.11 -15.47
N GLU A 43 -25.07 35.15 -14.82
CA GLU A 43 -23.76 35.13 -14.18
C GLU A 43 -23.71 34.14 -13.01
N ILE A 44 -24.70 34.18 -12.11
CA ILE A 44 -24.81 33.20 -11.01
C ILE A 44 -24.87 31.79 -11.57
N THR A 45 -25.71 31.55 -12.58
CA THR A 45 -25.85 30.22 -13.20
C THR A 45 -24.51 29.77 -13.78
N ARG A 46 -23.81 30.63 -14.51
CA ARG A 46 -22.49 30.35 -15.05
C ARG A 46 -21.48 30.03 -13.96
N ASN A 47 -21.39 30.83 -12.91
CA ASN A 47 -20.49 30.60 -11.79
C ASN A 47 -20.81 29.28 -11.08
N THR A 48 -22.08 28.95 -10.87
CA THR A 48 -22.47 27.65 -10.29
C THR A 48 -22.08 26.47 -11.17
N GLU A 49 -22.16 26.62 -12.49
CA GLU A 49 -21.77 25.57 -13.42
C GLU A 49 -20.25 25.42 -13.48
N GLU A 50 -19.50 26.52 -13.49
CA GLU A 50 -18.04 26.51 -13.38
C GLU A 50 -17.58 25.81 -12.09
N VAL A 51 -18.21 26.11 -10.94
CA VAL A 51 -17.92 25.42 -9.67
C VAL A 51 -18.25 23.93 -9.74
N LYS A 52 -19.38 23.53 -10.34
CA LYS A 52 -19.71 22.11 -10.52
C LYS A 52 -18.68 21.39 -11.38
N VAL A 53 -18.24 21.99 -12.48
CA VAL A 53 -17.23 21.41 -13.37
C VAL A 53 -15.90 21.24 -12.64
N LEU A 54 -15.48 22.24 -11.86
CA LEU A 54 -14.28 22.16 -11.02
C LEU A 54 -14.39 21.02 -10.00
N PHE A 55 -15.51 20.93 -9.29
CA PHE A 55 -15.75 19.89 -8.30
C PHE A 55 -15.78 18.48 -8.93
N GLN A 56 -16.43 18.32 -10.08
CA GLN A 56 -16.42 17.04 -10.81
C GLN A 56 -15.01 16.65 -11.25
N LYS A 57 -14.22 17.60 -11.72
CA LYS A 57 -12.82 17.37 -12.10
C LYS A 57 -11.98 16.95 -10.89
N GLU A 58 -12.15 17.61 -9.76
CA GLU A 58 -11.43 17.29 -8.51
C GLU A 58 -11.80 15.90 -7.99
N ILE A 59 -13.09 15.56 -7.97
CA ILE A 59 -13.55 14.20 -7.62
C ILE A 59 -12.96 13.15 -8.56
N ALA A 60 -12.94 13.43 -9.87
CA ALA A 60 -12.40 12.49 -10.85
C ALA A 60 -10.90 12.23 -10.63
N LEU A 61 -10.13 13.30 -10.39
CA LEU A 61 -8.70 13.19 -10.06
C LEU A 61 -8.47 12.43 -8.76
N PHE A 62 -9.20 12.79 -7.70
CA PHE A 62 -9.10 12.11 -6.40
C PHE A 62 -9.48 10.63 -6.51
N SER A 63 -10.54 10.30 -7.26
CA SER A 63 -10.95 8.92 -7.49
C SER A 63 -9.88 8.14 -8.26
N GLN A 64 -9.28 8.75 -9.28
CA GLN A 64 -8.19 8.14 -10.04
C GLN A 64 -6.97 7.86 -9.15
N GLU A 65 -6.56 8.82 -8.32
CA GLU A 65 -5.46 8.67 -7.37
C GLU A 65 -5.75 7.52 -6.38
N LEU A 66 -6.94 7.49 -5.80
CA LEU A 66 -7.37 6.44 -4.88
C LEU A 66 -7.37 5.05 -5.56
N THR A 67 -7.84 4.94 -6.80
CA THR A 67 -7.81 3.67 -7.54
C THR A 67 -6.38 3.22 -7.80
N PHE A 68 -5.48 4.13 -8.19
CA PHE A 68 -4.09 3.81 -8.43
C PHE A 68 -3.37 3.35 -7.16
N GLU A 69 -3.57 4.04 -6.03
CA GLU A 69 -2.98 3.68 -4.74
C GLU A 69 -3.44 2.29 -4.29
N ASN A 70 -4.74 2.02 -4.38
CA ASN A 70 -5.30 0.73 -4.02
C ASN A 70 -4.79 -0.41 -4.92
N ASP A 71 -4.78 -0.21 -6.24
CA ASP A 71 -4.28 -1.22 -7.19
C ASP A 71 -2.79 -1.49 -6.96
N TYR A 72 -2.01 -0.44 -6.74
CA TYR A 72 -0.59 -0.56 -6.45
C TYR A 72 -0.34 -1.33 -5.13
N ALA A 73 -1.05 -0.98 -4.06
CA ALA A 73 -0.96 -1.66 -2.77
C ALA A 73 -1.40 -3.12 -2.86
N PHE A 74 -2.48 -3.42 -3.59
CA PHE A 74 -2.98 -4.77 -3.80
C PHE A 74 -2.00 -5.64 -4.59
N ASN A 75 -1.38 -5.10 -5.64
CA ASN A 75 -0.35 -5.81 -6.42
C ASN A 75 0.87 -6.14 -5.57
N ARG A 76 1.35 -5.18 -4.77
CA ARG A 76 2.46 -5.44 -3.82
C ARG A 76 2.09 -6.53 -2.82
N TYR A 77 0.91 -6.41 -2.21
CA TYR A 77 0.38 -7.38 -1.26
C TYR A 77 0.32 -8.79 -1.85
N SER A 78 -0.36 -8.96 -2.99
CA SER A 78 -0.67 -10.27 -3.56
C SER A 78 0.56 -10.99 -4.14
N ILE A 79 1.47 -10.25 -4.78
CA ILE A 79 2.60 -10.83 -5.50
C ILE A 79 3.79 -11.07 -4.56
N LEU A 80 4.09 -10.11 -3.68
CA LEU A 80 5.28 -10.15 -2.84
C LEU A 80 4.94 -10.45 -1.38
N TYR A 81 4.18 -9.57 -0.72
CA TYR A 81 4.09 -9.56 0.74
C TYR A 81 3.32 -10.75 1.31
N ALA A 82 2.25 -11.20 0.65
CA ALA A 82 1.47 -12.37 1.09
C ALA A 82 2.34 -13.63 1.18
N ARG A 83 3.22 -13.84 0.19
CA ARG A 83 4.11 -15.00 0.17
C ARG A 83 5.17 -14.91 1.24
N ILE A 84 5.91 -13.79 1.31
CA ILE A 84 7.01 -13.64 2.27
C ILE A 84 6.52 -13.54 3.71
N TYR A 85 5.34 -12.97 3.95
CA TYR A 85 4.70 -12.96 5.26
C TYR A 85 4.30 -14.39 5.70
N GLY A 86 3.80 -15.22 4.78
CA GLY A 86 3.56 -16.64 5.04
C GLY A 86 4.81 -17.38 5.51
N ILE A 87 5.97 -17.09 4.91
CA ILE A 87 7.27 -17.65 5.32
C ILE A 87 7.64 -17.19 6.75
N VAL A 88 7.45 -15.91 7.05
CA VAL A 88 7.69 -15.36 8.40
C VAL A 88 6.78 -16.02 9.44
N ILE A 89 5.50 -16.24 9.12
CA ILE A 89 4.58 -16.98 10.00
C ILE A 89 5.07 -18.41 10.25
N GLN A 90 5.56 -19.12 9.22
CA GLN A 90 6.09 -20.48 9.41
C GLN A 90 7.23 -20.49 10.43
N SER A 91 8.20 -19.58 10.30
CA SER A 91 9.29 -19.42 11.27
C SER A 91 8.75 -19.14 12.69
N GLU A 92 7.73 -18.30 12.81
CA GLU A 92 7.15 -17.95 14.11
C GLU A 92 6.37 -19.10 14.75
N TYR A 93 5.65 -19.87 13.94
CA TYR A 93 4.94 -21.04 14.41
C TYR A 93 5.91 -22.08 14.97
N VAL A 94 7.10 -22.24 14.38
CA VAL A 94 8.15 -23.11 14.95
C VAL A 94 8.55 -22.64 16.34
N ARG A 95 8.73 -21.33 16.58
CA ARG A 95 8.99 -20.82 17.95
C ARG A 95 7.87 -21.17 18.89
N PHE A 96 6.63 -20.91 18.49
CA PHE A 96 5.46 -21.18 19.30
C PHE A 96 5.36 -22.66 19.65
N PHE A 97 5.61 -23.55 18.69
CA PHE A 97 5.62 -24.99 18.90
C PHE A 97 6.67 -25.40 19.95
N PHE A 98 7.90 -24.91 19.82
CA PHE A 98 8.98 -25.22 20.76
C PHE A 98 8.68 -24.71 22.19
N LYS A 99 8.07 -23.52 22.29
CA LYS A 99 7.61 -22.94 23.56
C LYS A 99 6.47 -23.75 24.17
N LYS A 100 5.44 -24.10 23.39
CA LYS A 100 4.26 -24.88 23.82
C LYS A 100 4.66 -26.25 24.37
N HIS A 101 5.63 -26.91 23.73
CA HIS A 101 6.11 -28.23 24.13
C HIS A 101 7.28 -28.19 25.13
N LYS A 102 7.65 -27.00 25.65
CA LYS A 102 8.76 -26.81 26.62
C LYS A 102 10.08 -27.43 26.17
N ILE A 103 10.33 -27.47 24.86
CA ILE A 103 11.57 -28.01 24.29
C ILE A 103 12.69 -26.99 24.48
N ARG A 104 12.45 -25.76 24.05
CA ARG A 104 13.37 -24.62 24.16
C ARG A 104 12.60 -23.32 23.97
N GLU A 105 12.97 -22.28 24.70
CA GLU A 105 12.48 -20.92 24.43
C GLU A 105 13.41 -20.25 23.42
N LEU A 106 12.86 -19.84 22.28
CA LEU A 106 13.60 -19.20 21.18
C LEU A 106 13.08 -17.77 21.02
N SER A 107 13.83 -16.80 21.53
CA SER A 107 13.44 -15.38 21.44
C SER A 107 13.65 -14.85 20.01
N LEU A 108 12.87 -13.85 19.62
CA LEU A 108 13.04 -13.16 18.34
C LEU A 108 14.34 -12.35 18.31
N GLU A 109 14.80 -11.87 19.47
CA GLU A 109 16.08 -11.18 19.56
C GLU A 109 17.28 -12.10 19.33
N GLU A 110 17.22 -13.37 19.69
CA GLU A 110 18.31 -14.34 19.51
C GLU A 110 18.23 -15.13 18.21
N PHE A 111 17.03 -15.37 17.68
CA PHE A 111 16.82 -16.18 16.48
C PHE A 111 15.89 -15.47 15.52
N PRO A 112 16.26 -14.39 14.84
CA PRO A 112 15.33 -13.57 14.03
C PRO A 112 14.55 -14.34 12.97
N PHE A 113 15.10 -15.46 12.46
CA PHE A 113 14.43 -16.36 11.54
C PHE A 113 14.85 -17.81 11.80
N ILE A 114 13.91 -18.77 11.69
CA ILE A 114 14.13 -20.20 11.92
C ILE A 114 13.83 -20.98 10.64
N GLU A 115 14.83 -21.70 10.15
CA GLU A 115 14.73 -22.58 8.99
C GLU A 115 14.32 -24.00 9.39
N ILE A 116 13.48 -24.65 8.59
CA ILE A 116 13.10 -26.05 8.77
C ILE A 116 13.89 -26.89 7.77
N ASN A 117 14.81 -27.72 8.26
CA ASN A 117 15.54 -28.66 7.42
C ASN A 117 15.01 -30.08 7.66
N ARG A 118 14.63 -30.80 6.59
CA ARG A 118 14.29 -32.23 6.66
C ARG A 118 15.29 -33.06 5.86
N THR A 119 15.74 -34.13 6.49
CA THR A 119 16.72 -35.05 5.92
C THR A 119 16.16 -36.47 5.93
N GLN A 120 16.11 -37.11 4.76
CA GLN A 120 15.85 -38.55 4.64
C GLN A 120 17.15 -39.32 4.56
N ILE A 121 17.25 -40.38 5.35
CA ILE A 121 18.39 -41.28 5.34
C ILE A 121 17.93 -42.61 4.73
N LYS A 122 18.45 -42.96 3.55
CA LYS A 122 18.28 -44.29 2.95
C LYS A 122 19.46 -45.17 3.36
N GLN A 123 19.20 -46.17 4.21
CA GLN A 123 20.19 -47.17 4.58
C GLN A 123 20.00 -48.44 3.76
N GLN A 124 21.01 -48.83 2.98
CA GLN A 124 21.06 -50.17 2.40
C GLN A 124 21.75 -51.10 3.40
N ARG A 125 21.12 -52.24 3.70
CA ARG A 125 21.69 -53.27 4.57
C ARG A 125 21.84 -54.58 3.80
N HIS A 126 22.87 -55.33 4.15
CA HIS A 126 23.11 -56.65 3.57
C HIS A 126 21.92 -57.57 3.92
N PRO A 127 21.28 -58.26 2.94
CA PRO A 127 20.04 -59.00 3.19
C PRO A 127 20.16 -60.17 4.18
N SER A 128 21.38 -60.71 4.33
CA SER A 128 21.69 -61.91 5.12
C SER A 128 22.39 -61.63 6.46
N THR A 129 23.22 -60.58 6.55
CA THR A 129 24.03 -60.27 7.75
C THR A 129 23.58 -59.01 8.48
N GLY A 130 22.73 -58.18 7.86
CA GLY A 130 22.23 -56.93 8.46
C GLY A 130 23.25 -55.79 8.53
N GLU A 131 24.48 -55.98 8.03
CA GLU A 131 25.51 -54.95 8.00
C GLU A 131 25.13 -53.77 7.07
N LYS A 132 25.45 -52.54 7.49
CA LYS A 132 25.22 -51.33 6.69
C LYS A 132 26.16 -51.33 5.46
N LEU A 133 25.58 -51.38 4.26
CA LEU A 133 26.30 -51.32 2.98
C LEU A 133 26.50 -49.89 2.49
N SER A 134 25.50 -49.03 2.66
CA SER A 134 25.59 -47.61 2.30
C SER A 134 24.51 -46.79 2.99
N GLU A 135 24.80 -45.52 3.24
CA GLU A 135 23.89 -44.55 3.84
C GLU A 135 23.82 -43.33 2.92
N GLU A 136 22.73 -43.21 2.17
CA GLU A 136 22.49 -42.08 1.27
C GLU A 136 21.60 -41.06 2.01
N ILE A 137 22.14 -39.88 2.26
CA ILE A 137 21.42 -38.76 2.87
C ILE A 137 20.80 -37.93 1.74
N ARG A 138 19.47 -37.89 1.66
CA ARG A 138 18.73 -37.00 0.74
C ARG A 138 18.08 -35.88 1.53
N PHE A 139 18.38 -34.65 1.16
CA PHE A 139 17.59 -33.49 1.60
C PHE A 139 16.22 -33.56 0.91
N ILE A 140 15.15 -33.44 1.69
CA ILE A 140 13.81 -33.30 1.12
C ILE A 140 13.63 -31.82 0.79
N ASP A 141 13.32 -31.53 -0.46
CA ASP A 141 12.93 -30.19 -0.93
C ASP A 141 11.40 -30.19 -1.09
N ASP A 142 10.70 -29.78 -0.04
CA ASP A 142 9.24 -29.59 0.01
C ASP A 142 8.92 -28.11 0.28
N GLU A 143 7.66 -27.68 0.12
CA GLU A 143 7.27 -26.26 0.29
C GLU A 143 7.58 -25.70 1.69
N MET A 144 7.85 -26.54 2.70
CA MET A 144 8.26 -26.10 4.03
C MET A 144 9.78 -26.08 4.20
N THR A 145 10.54 -26.90 3.47
CA THR A 145 11.99 -27.03 3.59
C THR A 145 12.78 -26.29 2.53
N SER A 146 12.15 -25.92 1.41
CA SER A 146 12.80 -25.11 0.38
C SER A 146 13.16 -23.72 0.92
N PHE A 147 12.28 -23.10 1.72
CA PHE A 147 12.45 -21.71 2.14
C PHE A 147 13.53 -21.50 3.21
N ASN A 148 14.72 -21.16 2.73
CA ASN A 148 15.85 -20.66 3.50
C ASN A 148 15.92 -19.12 3.47
N LYS A 149 16.72 -18.52 4.37
CA LYS A 149 16.89 -17.04 4.44
C LYS A 149 17.38 -16.44 3.12
N LYS A 150 18.17 -17.20 2.35
CA LYS A 150 18.67 -16.80 1.04
C LYS A 150 17.55 -16.72 0.01
N GLU A 151 16.69 -17.74 -0.06
CA GLU A 151 15.54 -17.78 -0.96
C GLU A 151 14.53 -16.69 -0.67
N LEU A 152 14.31 -16.35 0.61
CA LEU A 152 13.52 -15.18 0.99
C LEU A 152 14.06 -13.91 0.33
N CYS A 153 15.36 -13.67 0.43
CA CYS A 153 16.00 -12.48 -0.13
C CYS A 153 16.05 -12.52 -1.66
N ASP A 154 16.31 -13.69 -2.25
CA ASP A 154 16.30 -13.89 -3.69
C ASP A 154 14.90 -13.69 -4.27
N TYR A 155 13.83 -14.07 -3.56
CA TYR A 155 12.45 -13.80 -3.93
C TYR A 155 12.12 -12.30 -3.91
N ILE A 156 12.57 -11.58 -2.87
CA ILE A 156 12.41 -10.12 -2.79
C ILE A 156 13.10 -9.44 -3.97
N ILE A 157 14.34 -9.84 -4.28
CA ILE A 157 15.11 -9.24 -5.38
C ILE A 157 14.52 -9.59 -6.74
N LYS A 158 14.01 -10.81 -6.92
CA LYS A 158 13.32 -11.22 -8.15
C LYS A 158 12.05 -10.41 -8.40
N ASN A 159 11.35 -10.02 -7.34
CA ASN A 159 10.12 -9.23 -7.39
C ASN A 159 10.36 -7.78 -6.93
N SER A 160 11.52 -7.21 -7.28
CA SER A 160 11.95 -5.89 -6.80
C SER A 160 10.99 -4.76 -7.18
N GLU A 161 10.20 -4.93 -8.26
CA GLU A 161 9.17 -3.98 -8.71
C GLU A 161 8.08 -3.75 -7.65
N TYR A 162 7.83 -4.76 -6.81
CA TYR A 162 6.80 -4.72 -5.77
C TYR A 162 7.38 -4.46 -4.37
N ALA A 163 8.71 -4.52 -4.21
CA ALA A 163 9.40 -4.32 -2.95
C ALA A 163 9.51 -2.83 -2.62
N SER A 164 9.39 -2.47 -1.34
CA SER A 164 9.74 -1.12 -0.92
C SER A 164 11.23 -0.84 -1.15
N PRO A 165 11.64 0.42 -1.39
CA PRO A 165 13.06 0.77 -1.50
C PRO A 165 13.86 0.35 -0.26
N LYS A 166 13.23 0.36 0.92
CA LYS A 166 13.85 -0.09 2.17
C LYS A 166 14.09 -1.60 2.14
N LEU A 167 13.05 -2.39 1.84
CA LEU A 167 13.14 -3.85 1.79
C LEU A 167 14.14 -4.34 0.74
N LEU A 168 14.17 -3.69 -0.44
CA LEU A 168 15.12 -4.01 -1.50
C LEU A 168 16.58 -3.75 -1.09
N LYS A 169 16.85 -2.61 -0.44
CA LYS A 169 18.19 -2.30 0.10
C LYS A 169 18.63 -3.33 1.13
N LEU A 170 17.74 -3.71 2.03
CA LEU A 170 18.01 -4.74 3.03
C LEU A 170 18.30 -6.10 2.40
N ALA A 171 17.51 -6.53 1.40
CA ALA A 171 17.71 -7.80 0.72
C ALA A 171 19.04 -7.85 -0.06
N ILE A 172 19.44 -6.76 -0.73
CA ILE A 172 20.73 -6.67 -1.42
C ILE A 172 21.90 -6.70 -0.42
N ALA A 173 21.78 -5.94 0.68
CA ALA A 173 22.78 -5.97 1.75
C ALA A 173 22.91 -7.37 2.35
N TYR A 174 21.79 -8.05 2.59
CA TYR A 174 21.76 -9.42 3.08
C TYR A 174 22.45 -10.38 2.12
N ARG A 175 22.16 -10.29 0.80
CA ARG A 175 22.83 -11.12 -0.21
C ARG A 175 24.35 -10.96 -0.18
N TYR A 176 24.83 -9.73 0.04
CA TYR A 176 26.27 -9.45 0.18
C TYR A 176 26.84 -10.05 1.48
N ALA A 177 26.18 -9.86 2.61
CA ALA A 177 26.60 -10.41 3.90
C ALA A 177 26.62 -11.94 3.88
N TRP A 178 25.57 -12.57 3.36
CA TRP A 178 25.43 -14.03 3.22
C TRP A 178 26.51 -14.66 2.33
N SER A 179 26.87 -13.98 1.23
CA SER A 179 27.92 -14.46 0.31
C SER A 179 29.32 -14.44 0.92
N ASN A 180 29.52 -13.63 1.96
CA ASN A 180 30.75 -13.48 2.72
C ASN A 180 30.55 -13.89 4.19
N TYR A 181 29.56 -14.73 4.47
CA TYR A 181 29.31 -15.28 5.81
C TYR A 181 30.23 -16.47 6.06
N GLY A 182 30.68 -16.66 7.30
CA GLY A 182 31.63 -17.71 7.67
C GLY A 182 31.13 -19.14 7.38
N GLY A 183 29.82 -19.35 7.28
CA GLY A 183 29.23 -20.63 6.87
C GLY A 183 29.27 -20.90 5.36
N THR A 184 29.52 -19.87 4.52
CA THR A 184 29.51 -19.97 3.05
C THR A 184 30.91 -19.94 2.46
N LYS A 185 31.82 -19.12 3.01
CA LYS A 185 33.22 -19.02 2.58
C LYS A 185 34.15 -19.01 3.77
N ASN A 186 35.32 -19.63 3.61
CA ASN A 186 36.44 -19.44 4.53
C ASN A 186 37.00 -18.02 4.33
N ILE A 187 36.67 -17.12 5.25
CA ILE A 187 37.16 -15.75 5.24
C ILE A 187 38.48 -15.70 6.00
N GLU A 188 39.50 -15.09 5.41
CA GLU A 188 40.76 -14.82 6.10
C GLU A 188 40.58 -13.67 7.09
N GLY A 189 40.51 -14.01 8.38
CA GLY A 189 40.46 -13.04 9.48
C GLY A 189 39.23 -13.18 10.38
N GLU A 190 39.48 -13.53 11.65
CA GLU A 190 38.44 -13.74 12.67
C GLU A 190 37.52 -12.51 12.86
N LYS A 191 38.11 -11.30 12.84
CA LYS A 191 37.35 -10.04 12.97
C LYS A 191 36.40 -9.79 11.80
N MET A 192 36.84 -10.10 10.57
CA MET A 192 36.02 -9.89 9.37
C MET A 192 34.88 -10.91 9.31
N SER A 193 35.15 -12.17 9.66
CA SER A 193 34.12 -13.21 9.80
C SER A 193 33.07 -12.83 10.85
N ALA A 194 33.50 -12.36 12.03
CA ALA A 194 32.58 -11.90 13.08
C ALA A 194 31.68 -10.75 12.61
N ALA A 195 32.24 -9.75 11.92
CA ALA A 195 31.49 -8.61 11.40
C ALA A 195 30.43 -9.03 10.36
N PHE A 196 30.74 -9.99 9.48
CA PHE A 196 29.76 -10.51 8.53
C PHE A 196 28.66 -11.32 9.20
N ASN A 197 28.97 -12.09 10.24
CA ASN A 197 27.98 -12.84 11.02
C ASN A 197 27.01 -11.92 11.75
N GLU A 198 27.52 -10.86 12.39
CA GLU A 198 26.70 -9.84 13.05
C GLU A 198 25.83 -9.09 12.04
N SER A 199 26.41 -8.70 10.90
CA SER A 199 25.67 -8.01 9.84
C SER A 199 24.56 -8.88 9.25
N GLU A 200 24.81 -10.18 8.98
CA GLU A 200 23.80 -11.12 8.49
C GLU A 200 22.60 -11.19 9.44
N PHE A 201 22.91 -11.27 10.74
CA PHE A 201 21.94 -11.38 11.81
C PHE A 201 21.06 -10.12 11.96
N GLU A 202 21.67 -8.94 11.97
CA GLU A 202 20.95 -7.67 12.04
C GLU A 202 20.07 -7.46 10.79
N LEU A 203 20.61 -7.78 9.61
CA LEU A 203 19.89 -7.60 8.36
C LEU A 203 18.66 -8.50 8.28
N ILE A 204 18.77 -9.79 8.63
CA ILE A 204 17.60 -10.68 8.60
C ILE A 204 16.54 -10.25 9.62
N LYS A 205 16.95 -9.76 10.79
CA LYS A 205 16.03 -9.23 11.81
C LYS A 205 15.24 -8.04 11.29
N GLU A 206 15.91 -7.10 10.63
CA GLU A 206 15.26 -5.93 10.05
C GLU A 206 14.40 -6.26 8.82
N ILE A 207 14.80 -7.26 8.01
CA ILE A 207 13.96 -7.79 6.92
C ILE A 207 12.65 -8.34 7.48
N VAL A 208 12.71 -9.22 8.49
CA VAL A 208 11.52 -9.84 9.08
C VAL A 208 10.56 -8.78 9.64
N LYS A 209 11.07 -7.81 10.41
CA LYS A 209 10.24 -6.71 10.92
C LYS A 209 9.61 -5.88 9.80
N THR A 210 10.40 -5.55 8.78
CA THR A 210 9.93 -4.74 7.64
C THR A 210 8.82 -5.46 6.89
N ILE A 211 8.93 -6.78 6.69
CA ILE A 211 7.89 -7.61 6.07
C ILE A 211 6.59 -7.53 6.87
N ILE A 212 6.64 -7.69 8.19
CA ILE A 212 5.46 -7.69 9.07
C ILE A 212 4.73 -6.34 9.00
N VAL A 213 5.48 -5.24 9.10
CA VAL A 213 4.92 -3.87 9.05
C VAL A 213 4.30 -3.59 7.69
N GLU A 214 5.07 -3.75 6.61
CA GLU A 214 4.64 -3.38 5.26
C GLU A 214 3.51 -4.29 4.75
N TYR A 215 3.44 -5.55 5.20
CA TYR A 215 2.31 -6.44 4.93
C TYR A 215 0.99 -5.88 5.50
N ASN A 216 1.00 -5.46 6.77
CA ASN A 216 -0.19 -4.90 7.42
C ASN A 216 -0.53 -3.51 6.87
N GLU A 217 0.46 -2.72 6.47
CA GLU A 217 0.26 -1.42 5.81
C GLU A 217 -0.53 -1.58 4.50
N MET A 218 -0.16 -2.53 3.64
CA MET A 218 -0.88 -2.76 2.39
C MET A 218 -2.30 -3.25 2.63
N ARG A 219 -2.50 -4.13 3.62
CA ARG A 219 -3.84 -4.59 3.99
C ARG A 219 -4.70 -3.44 4.50
N LYS A 220 -4.12 -2.50 5.25
CA LYS A 220 -4.81 -1.28 5.69
C LYS A 220 -5.23 -0.40 4.51
N ILE A 221 -4.34 -0.17 3.54
CA ILE A 221 -4.65 0.63 2.34
C ILE A 221 -5.79 -0.02 1.55
N VAL A 222 -5.74 -1.33 1.35
CA VAL A 222 -6.75 -2.09 0.57
C VAL A 222 -8.01 -2.42 1.41
N ASN A 223 -8.15 -1.91 2.63
CA ASN A 223 -9.27 -2.19 3.55
C ASN A 223 -9.50 -3.69 3.84
N LEU A 224 -8.44 -4.48 3.92
CA LEU A 224 -8.46 -5.86 4.40
C LEU A 224 -8.25 -5.91 5.92
N SER A 225 -8.58 -7.04 6.56
CA SER A 225 -8.26 -7.23 7.98
C SER A 225 -6.76 -7.16 8.23
N TYR A 226 -6.32 -6.48 9.28
CA TYR A 226 -4.89 -6.36 9.63
C TYR A 226 -4.73 -6.25 11.15
N SER A 227 -3.50 -6.47 11.64
CA SER A 227 -3.19 -6.27 13.07
C SER A 227 -2.49 -4.92 13.27
N GLU A 228 -3.10 -4.05 14.08
CA GLU A 228 -2.48 -2.78 14.51
C GLU A 228 -1.22 -3.03 15.37
N HIS A 229 -1.19 -4.12 16.14
CA HIS A 229 -0.01 -4.51 16.92
C HIS A 229 1.17 -4.82 15.99
N GLU A 230 0.94 -5.63 14.95
CA GLU A 230 1.97 -5.97 13.97
C GLU A 230 2.46 -4.76 13.18
N LEU A 231 1.53 -3.87 12.80
CA LEU A 231 1.83 -2.64 12.07
C LEU A 231 2.73 -1.69 12.88
N THR A 232 2.50 -1.58 14.18
CA THR A 232 3.22 -0.63 15.05
C THR A 232 4.52 -1.18 15.60
N THR A 233 4.55 -2.47 15.96
CA THR A 233 5.70 -3.09 16.65
C THR A 233 6.65 -3.83 15.71
N GLY A 234 6.16 -4.27 14.54
CA GLY A 234 6.86 -5.18 13.65
C GLY A 234 7.09 -6.57 14.28
N LYS A 235 6.30 -6.93 15.30
CA LYS A 235 6.30 -8.26 15.94
C LYS A 235 4.95 -8.93 15.67
N LEU A 236 5.00 -10.21 15.28
CA LEU A 236 3.79 -10.99 15.03
C LEU A 236 2.91 -11.09 16.29
N GLU A 237 1.61 -10.94 16.11
CA GLU A 237 0.65 -11.14 17.17
C GLU A 237 0.37 -12.64 17.33
N HIS A 238 0.62 -13.18 18.53
CA HIS A 238 0.37 -14.59 18.77
C HIS A 238 -1.13 -14.86 18.90
N ILE A 239 -1.71 -15.41 17.85
CA ILE A 239 -3.02 -16.04 17.96
C ILE A 239 -2.83 -17.33 18.75
N GLU A 240 -3.51 -17.46 19.89
CA GLU A 240 -3.59 -18.75 20.59
C GLU A 240 -4.29 -19.76 19.66
N PHE A 241 -3.50 -20.65 19.05
CA PHE A 241 -4.02 -21.85 18.42
C PHE A 241 -4.58 -22.75 19.54
N LYS A 242 -5.83 -22.50 19.93
CA LYS A 242 -6.58 -23.31 20.89
C LYS A 242 -6.78 -24.72 20.36
#